data_AF-A0A829AB35-F1
#
_entry.id   AF-A0A829AB35-F1
#
_cell.length_a   1.000
_cell.length_b   1.000
_cell.length_c   1.000
_cell.angle_alpha   90.00
_cell.angle_beta   90.00
_cell.angle_gamma   90.00
#
_symmetry.space_group_name_H-M   'P 1'
#
loop_
_entity.id
_entity.type
_entity.pdbx_description
1 polymer ?
#
loop_
_entity_poly.entity_id
_entity_poly.type
_entity_poly.pdbx_seq_one_letter_code
_entity_poly.pdbx_strand_id
1 'polypeptide(L)' 'MYEDDQAIQYLEKSLENKQTIGEGYKKLMSLYNQKRADAARAGDDQGIDYYMGKMDEMRQIAKQVTIKGNK' A
#
# COMPACT_ATOMS: atom_id res chain seq x y z
N MET A 1 11.67 15.39 -3.52
CA MET A 1 11.75 13.92 -3.76
C MET A 1 11.35 13.06 -2.54
N TYR A 2 10.89 13.63 -1.41
CA TYR A 2 10.50 12.85 -0.20
C TYR A 2 8.98 12.84 0.08
N GLU A 3 8.17 13.47 -0.78
CA GLU A 3 6.73 13.63 -0.53
C GLU A 3 5.98 12.29 -0.61
N ASP A 4 6.39 11.40 -1.51
CA ASP A 4 5.77 10.08 -1.66
C ASP A 4 6.03 9.18 -0.45
N ASP A 5 7.23 9.24 0.13
CA ASP A 5 7.58 8.43 1.31
C ASP A 5 6.84 8.92 2.56
N GLN A 6 6.73 10.24 2.71
CA GLN A 6 5.91 10.82 3.77
C GLN A 6 4.44 10.48 3.58
N ALA A 7 3.92 10.57 2.36
CA ALA A 7 2.54 10.20 2.05
C ALA A 7 2.27 8.72 2.36
N ILE A 8 3.19 7.81 2.00
CA ILE A 8 3.12 6.39 2.35
C ILE A 8 3.00 6.23 3.87
N GLN A 9 3.92 6.83 4.65
CA GLN A 9 3.92 6.70 6.11
C GLN A 9 2.61 7.21 6.76
N TYR A 10 2.10 8.37 6.31
CA TYR A 10 0.84 8.89 6.85
C TYR A 10 -0.36 8.01 6.47
N LEU A 11 -0.37 7.45 5.26
CA LEU A 11 -1.44 6.57 4.80
C LEU A 11 -1.39 5.21 5.49
N GLU A 12 -0.21 4.63 5.69
CA GLU A 12 -0.01 3.41 6.49
C GLU A 12 -0.54 3.62 7.91
N LYS A 13 -0.11 4.68 8.59
CA LYS A 13 -0.59 5.01 9.94
C LYS A 13 -2.10 5.23 9.98
N SER A 14 -2.67 5.88 8.97
CA SER A 14 -4.12 6.06 8.86
C SER A 14 -4.86 4.73 8.74
N LEU A 15 -4.34 3.82 7.91
CA LEU A 15 -4.89 2.47 7.71
C LEU A 15 -4.76 1.57 8.93
N GLU A 16 -3.67 1.69 9.68
CA GLU A 16 -3.50 1.01 10.97
C GLU A 16 -4.54 1.48 11.99
N ASN A 17 -4.79 2.79 12.06
CA ASN A 17 -5.81 3.36 12.95
C ASN A 17 -7.23 3.00 12.51
N LYS A 18 -7.50 2.99 11.19
CA LYS A 18 -8.80 2.66 10.62
C LYS A 18 -8.66 1.92 9.29
N GLN A 19 -8.79 0.60 9.37
CA GLN A 19 -8.79 -0.26 8.19
C GLN A 19 -10.00 0.05 7.31
N THR A 20 -9.78 0.70 6.17
CA THR A 20 -10.81 1.02 5.17
C THR A 20 -10.27 0.81 3.76
N ILE A 21 -11.16 0.60 2.79
CA ILE A 21 -10.82 0.51 1.36
C ILE A 21 -11.16 1.81 0.60
N GLY A 22 -11.17 2.94 1.32
CA GLY A 22 -11.50 4.26 0.79
C GLY A 22 -10.36 4.91 -0.02
N GLU A 23 -10.39 6.24 -0.12
CA GLU A 23 -9.41 6.98 -0.92
C GLU A 23 -7.96 6.80 -0.45
N GLY A 24 -7.73 6.81 0.87
CA GLY A 24 -6.39 6.61 1.43
C GLY A 24 -5.77 5.27 1.07
N TYR A 25 -6.58 4.20 1.08
CA TYR A 25 -6.17 2.87 0.64
C TYR A 25 -5.80 2.86 -0.86
N LYS A 26 -6.65 3.43 -1.71
CA LYS A 26 -6.39 3.50 -3.16
C LYS A 26 -5.13 4.31 -3.46
N LYS A 27 -4.93 5.43 -2.75
CA LYS A 27 -3.73 6.27 -2.86
C LYS A 27 -2.49 5.48 -2.46
N LEU A 28 -2.51 4.78 -1.33
CA LEU A 28 -1.39 3.96 -0.86
C LEU A 28 -1.05 2.84 -1.86
N MET A 29 -2.06 2.17 -2.40
CA MET A 29 -1.89 1.14 -3.42
C MET A 29 -1.19 1.67 -4.68
N SER A 30 -1.57 2.88 -5.12
CA SER A 30 -0.92 3.53 -6.27
C SER A 30 0.54 3.89 -5.97
N LEU A 31 0.82 4.39 -4.76
CA LEU A 31 2.18 4.76 -4.35
C LEU A 31 3.09 3.52 -4.28
N TYR A 32 2.62 2.40 -3.73
CA TYR A 32 3.39 1.16 -3.74
C TYR A 32 3.65 0.63 -5.15
N ASN A 33 2.67 0.71 -6.06
CA ASN A 33 2.90 0.34 -7.45
C ASN A 33 3.94 1.23 -8.14
N GLN A 34 3.93 2.54 -7.86
CA GLN A 34 4.92 3.47 -8.38
C GLN A 34 6.31 3.11 -7.85
N LYS A 35 6.45 2.90 -6.54
CA LYS A 35 7.72 2.51 -5.91
C LYS A 35 8.25 1.17 -6.41
N ARG A 36 7.37 0.19 -6.61
CA ARG A 36 7.73 -1.09 -7.24
C ARG A 36 8.24 -0.90 -8.67
N ALA A 37 7.60 -0.03 -9.46
CA ALA A 37 8.04 0.27 -10.81
C ALA A 37 9.40 0.99 -10.81
N ASP A 38 9.63 1.89 -9.86
CA ASP A 38 10.92 2.57 -9.69
C ASP A 38 12.02 1.57 -9.29
N ALA A 39 11.75 0.65 -8.37
CA ALA A 39 12.64 -0.44 -7.99
C ALA A 39 12.97 -1.34 -9.20
N ALA A 40 11.96 -1.71 -9.99
CA ALA A 40 12.16 -2.48 -11.22
C ALA A 40 13.02 -1.74 -12.25
N ARG A 41 12.85 -0.43 -12.41
CA ARG A 41 13.70 0.38 -13.30
C ARG A 41 15.14 0.49 -12.78
N ALA A 42 15.33 0.47 -11.47
CA ALA A 42 16.64 0.51 -10.83
C ALA A 42 17.33 -0.88 -10.77
N GLY A 43 16.62 -1.97 -11.09
CA GLY A 43 17.11 -3.34 -10.89
C GLY A 43 17.22 -3.72 -9.40
N ASP A 44 16.42 -3.09 -8.54
CA ASP A 44 16.37 -3.36 -7.11
C ASP A 44 15.33 -4.46 -6.81
N ASP A 45 15.77 -5.71 -6.94
CA ASP A 45 14.92 -6.88 -6.68
C ASP A 45 14.36 -6.89 -5.25
N GLN A 46 15.12 -6.39 -4.26
CA GLN A 46 14.66 -6.30 -2.88
C GLN A 46 13.52 -5.29 -2.73
N GLY A 47 13.62 -4.15 -3.39
CA GLY A 47 12.57 -3.15 -3.46
C GLY A 47 11.31 -3.70 -4.14
N ILE A 48 11.46 -4.46 -5.23
CA ILE A 48 10.32 -5.10 -5.93
C ILE A 48 9.59 -6.05 -4.98
N ASP A 49 10.32 -6.95 -4.32
CA ASP A 49 9.75 -7.93 -3.39
C ASP A 49 9.09 -7.26 -2.18
N TYR A 50 9.73 -6.23 -1.64
CA TYR A 50 9.19 -5.44 -0.53
C TYR A 50 7.83 -4.83 -0.87
N TYR A 51 7.74 -4.10 -1.99
CA TYR A 51 6.48 -3.48 -2.40
C TYR A 51 5.46 -4.52 -2.88
N MET A 52 5.87 -5.67 -3.38
CA MET A 52 4.94 -6.78 -3.65
C MET A 52 4.30 -7.32 -2.37
N GLY A 53 5.09 -7.52 -1.29
CA GLY A 53 4.56 -7.92 0.01
C GLY A 53 3.55 -6.91 0.57
N LYS A 54 3.86 -5.62 0.48
CA LYS A 54 2.94 -4.53 0.88
C LYS A 54 1.62 -4.55 0.11
N MET A 55 1.65 -4.87 -1.18
CA MET A 55 0.44 -5.03 -1.99
C MET A 55 -0.40 -6.24 -1.57
N ASP A 56 0.23 -7.34 -1.13
CA ASP A 56 -0.48 -8.50 -0.59
C ASP A 56 -1.15 -8.21 0.75
N GLU A 57 -0.47 -7.50 1.65
CA GLU A 57 -1.05 -7.01 2.91
C GLU A 57 -2.30 -6.16 2.62
N MET A 58 -2.22 -5.28 1.63
CA MET A 58 -3.35 -4.45 1.21
C MET A 58 -4.53 -5.30 0.73
N ARG A 59 -4.29 -6.31 -0.11
CA ARG A 59 -5.33 -7.24 -0.55
C ARG A 59 -5.98 -7.98 0.62
N GLN A 60 -5.21 -8.38 1.63
CA GLN A 60 -5.74 -9.01 2.83
C GLN A 60 -6.64 -8.05 3.63
N ILE A 61 -6.23 -6.80 3.81
CA ILE A 61 -7.05 -5.76 4.45
C ILE A 61 -8.36 -5.57 3.70
N ALA A 62 -8.32 -5.47 2.36
CA ALA A 62 -9.54 -5.34 1.55
C ALA A 62 -10.48 -6.52 1.75
N LYS A 63 -9.95 -7.75 1.71
CA LYS A 63 -10.74 -8.97 1.97
C LYS A 63 -11.39 -8.93 3.36
N GLN A 64 -10.65 -8.56 4.40
CA GLN A 64 -11.17 -8.47 5.76
C GLN A 64 -12.27 -7.41 5.89
N VAL A 65 -12.07 -6.21 5.31
CA VAL A 65 -13.05 -5.12 5.34
C VAL A 65 -14.32 -5.52 4.60
N THR A 66 -14.21 -6.14 3.42
CA THR A 66 -15.38 -6.62 2.66
C THR A 66 -16.16 -7.71 3.41
N ILE A 67 -15.46 -8.67 4.05
CA ILE A 67 -16.12 -9.72 4.84
C ILE A 67 -16.79 -9.14 6.09
N LYS A 68 -16.13 -8.20 6.79
CA LYS A 68 -16.69 -7.54 7.99
C LYS A 68 -17.88 -6.64 7.65
N GLY A 69 -17.90 -6.00 6.48
CA GLY A 69 -19.00 -5.12 6.05
C GLY A 69 -20.27 -5.85 5.62
N ASN A 70 -20.21 -7.17 5.43
CA ASN A 70 -21.36 -8.02 5.07
C ASN A 70 -22.04 -8.70 6.29
N LYS A 71 -21.81 -8.20 7.51
CA LYS A 71 -22.46 -8.68 8.74
C LYS A 71 -23.42 -7.66 9.32
#